data_AF-A0AAE3SJH8-F1
#
_entry.id   AF-A0AAE3SJH8-F1
#
_cell.length_a   1.000
_cell.length_b   1.000
_cell.length_c   1.000
_cell.angle_alpha   90.00
_cell.angle_beta   90.00
_cell.angle_gamma   90.00
#
_symmetry.space_group_name_H-M   'P 1'
#
loop_
_entity.id
_entity.type
_entity.pdbx_description
1 polymer ?
#
loop_
_entity_poly.entity_id
_entity_poly.type
_entity_poly.pdbx_seq_one_letter_code
_entity_poly.pdbx_strand_id
1 'polypeptide(L)'
;MYKTESFTITKLPFGERRKNFKPDLKLFEYLKEDGIRKMVSDHYDLLVKSEIKDIFPDSDQLLEGAKKRSADFFIQRFGGPEYYKMTRGNPMLADRHLPFKITPKARIVWLKCYREVICNLTEVPFEILLSFWKWLDEFSNWMVNEDDEPVYKMNFSL
;
A
#
# COMPACT_ATOMS: atom_id res chain seq x y z
N MET A 1 17.73 1.53 12.37
CA MET A 1 17.07 1.51 11.05
C MET A 1 17.56 0.30 10.27
N TYR A 2 16.66 -0.49 9.69
CA TYR A 2 16.99 -1.57 8.77
C TYR A 2 17.46 -1.02 7.41
N LYS A 3 18.29 -1.79 6.70
CA LYS A 3 18.81 -1.44 5.39
C LYS A 3 17.71 -1.44 4.33
N THR A 4 17.62 -0.40 3.51
CA THR A 4 16.58 -0.29 2.47
C THR A 4 16.71 -1.39 1.40
N GLU A 5 17.91 -1.89 1.18
CA GLU A 5 18.21 -2.96 0.22
C GLU A 5 17.56 -4.30 0.62
N SER A 6 17.19 -4.46 1.90
CA SER A 6 16.46 -5.63 2.38
C SER A 6 15.00 -5.67 1.88
N PHE A 7 14.48 -4.54 1.42
CA PHE A 7 13.10 -4.35 0.99
C PHE A 7 13.06 -4.05 -0.51
N THR A 8 13.33 -5.08 -1.31
CA THR A 8 13.34 -5.00 -2.77
C THR A 8 11.93 -4.83 -3.33
N ILE A 9 11.76 -3.93 -4.29
CA ILE A 9 10.50 -3.74 -5.03
C ILE A 9 10.54 -4.60 -6.28
N THR A 10 9.59 -5.52 -6.43
CA THR A 10 9.50 -6.38 -7.62
C THR A 10 8.88 -5.60 -8.77
N LYS A 11 9.47 -5.72 -9.96
CA LYS A 11 8.83 -5.32 -11.22
C LYS A 11 7.86 -6.42 -11.63
N LEU A 12 6.56 -6.13 -11.53
CA LEU A 12 5.50 -7.06 -11.90
C LEU A 12 4.80 -6.56 -13.18
N PRO A 13 4.46 -7.46 -14.11
CA PRO A 13 3.63 -7.14 -15.27
C PRO A 13 2.29 -6.50 -14.88
N PHE A 14 1.81 -5.62 -15.75
CA PHE A 14 0.47 -5.04 -15.66
C PHE A 14 -0.60 -6.14 -15.64
N GLY A 15 -1.59 -6.01 -14.75
CA GLY A 15 -2.71 -6.95 -14.63
C GLY A 15 -2.39 -8.25 -13.89
N GLU A 16 -1.14 -8.51 -13.50
CA GLU A 16 -0.80 -9.74 -12.78
C GLU A 16 -1.24 -9.69 -11.31
N ARG A 17 -2.04 -10.68 -10.88
CA ARG A 17 -2.55 -10.80 -9.50
C ARG A 17 -2.08 -12.10 -8.85
N ARG A 18 -0.85 -12.11 -8.33
CA ARG A 18 -0.28 -13.25 -7.60
C ARG A 18 -0.91 -13.40 -6.22
N LYS A 19 -1.22 -14.64 -5.82
CA LYS A 19 -1.73 -15.01 -4.48
C LYS A 19 -0.71 -15.84 -3.68
N ASN A 20 0.57 -15.65 -3.98
CA ASN A 20 1.61 -16.60 -3.60
C ASN A 20 2.07 -16.38 -2.16
N PHE A 21 1.95 -15.15 -1.66
CA PHE A 21 2.47 -14.80 -0.35
C PHE A 21 1.39 -14.46 0.67
N LYS A 22 1.39 -15.17 1.80
CA LYS A 22 0.60 -14.86 2.99
C LYS A 22 1.55 -14.25 4.05
N PRO A 23 1.31 -13.01 4.51
CA PRO A 23 2.16 -12.39 5.51
C PRO A 23 1.96 -13.03 6.88
N ASP A 24 3.00 -12.89 7.71
CA ASP A 24 2.90 -13.15 9.14
C ASP A 24 1.94 -12.13 9.77
N LEU A 25 0.99 -12.63 10.55
CA LEU A 25 0.00 -11.80 11.24
C LEU A 25 0.58 -11.11 12.48
N LYS A 26 1.74 -11.57 12.97
CA LYS A 26 2.41 -11.05 14.16
C LYS A 26 2.81 -9.58 14.08
N LEU A 27 2.74 -8.94 12.91
CA LEU A 27 2.96 -7.49 12.80
C LEU A 27 2.09 -6.71 13.80
N PHE A 28 0.83 -7.11 13.98
CA PHE A 28 -0.07 -6.48 14.95
C PHE A 28 0.34 -6.75 16.40
N GLU A 29 0.97 -7.89 16.70
CA GLU A 29 1.45 -8.19 18.04
C GLU A 29 2.53 -7.21 18.51
N TYR A 30 3.40 -6.76 17.60
CA TYR A 30 4.47 -5.80 17.91
C TYR A 30 3.99 -4.36 17.86
N LEU A 31 3.30 -3.97 16.79
CA LEU A 31 2.90 -2.57 16.58
C LEU A 31 1.64 -2.17 17.36
N LYS A 32 0.77 -3.14 17.67
CA LYS A 32 -0.59 -2.88 18.19
C LYS A 32 -1.36 -1.92 17.28
N GLU A 33 -2.47 -1.39 17.78
CA GLU A 33 -3.30 -0.44 17.02
C GLU A 33 -2.53 0.86 16.74
N ASP A 34 -1.94 1.47 17.77
CA ASP A 34 -1.27 2.77 17.66
C ASP A 34 -0.08 2.74 16.71
N GLY A 35 0.73 1.68 16.72
CA GLY A 35 1.86 1.53 15.81
C GLY A 35 1.43 1.34 14.36
N ILE A 36 0.34 0.61 14.09
CA ILE A 36 -0.20 0.50 12.73
C ILE A 36 -0.77 1.84 12.24
N ARG A 37 -1.50 2.55 13.11
CA ARG A 37 -2.01 3.89 12.79
C ARG A 37 -0.86 4.86 12.50
N LYS A 38 0.19 4.83 13.32
CA LYS A 38 1.39 5.65 13.11
C LYS A 38 2.10 5.29 11.81
N MET A 39 2.36 4.01 11.56
CA MET A 39 3.00 3.53 10.32
C MET A 39 2.25 4.02 9.07
N VAL A 40 0.91 3.95 9.09
CA VAL A 40 0.09 4.45 7.98
C VAL A 40 0.11 5.98 7.91
N SER A 41 0.07 6.69 9.04
CA SER A 41 0.17 8.15 9.04
C SER A 41 1.50 8.62 8.44
N ASP A 42 2.62 8.08 8.92
CA ASP A 42 3.96 8.41 8.43
C ASP A 42 4.07 8.11 6.92
N HIS A 43 3.43 7.04 6.44
CA HIS A 43 3.39 6.70 5.02
C HIS A 43 2.63 7.76 4.21
N TYR A 44 1.46 8.19 4.67
CA TYR A 44 0.71 9.26 4.00
C TYR A 44 1.43 10.61 4.03
N ASP A 45 2.17 10.91 5.11
CA ASP A 45 2.96 12.14 5.22
C ASP A 45 4.12 12.19 4.20
N LEU A 46 4.61 11.03 3.75
CA LEU A 46 5.54 10.90 2.64
C LEU A 46 4.82 10.98 1.28
N LEU A 47 3.66 10.34 1.14
CA LEU A 47 2.89 10.31 -0.11
C LEU A 47 2.53 11.72 -0.60
N VAL A 48 2.07 12.60 0.31
CA VAL A 48 1.70 13.99 -0.03
C VAL A 48 2.88 14.87 -0.46
N LYS A 49 4.12 14.40 -0.26
CA LYS A 49 5.36 15.06 -0.70
C LYS A 49 6.01 14.37 -1.91
N SER A 50 5.42 13.28 -2.39
CA SER A 50 5.99 12.43 -3.43
C SER A 50 5.54 12.82 -4.84
N GLU A 51 6.09 12.13 -5.84
CA GLU A 51 5.70 12.27 -7.26
C GLU A 51 4.23 11.86 -7.53
N ILE A 52 3.58 11.16 -6.60
CA ILE A 52 2.18 10.73 -6.73
C ILE A 52 1.21 11.49 -5.82
N LYS A 53 1.64 12.64 -5.27
CA LYS A 53 0.84 13.45 -4.35
C LYS A 53 -0.54 13.82 -4.90
N ASP A 54 -0.66 14.00 -6.22
CA ASP A 54 -1.91 14.43 -6.89
C ASP A 54 -3.03 13.36 -6.83
N ILE A 55 -2.70 12.12 -6.44
CA ILE A 55 -3.69 11.05 -6.20
C ILE A 55 -4.39 11.24 -4.84
N PHE A 56 -3.78 11.99 -3.92
CA PHE A 56 -4.22 12.13 -2.54
C PHE A 56 -4.96 13.47 -2.33
N PRO A 57 -5.91 13.52 -1.36
CA PRO A 57 -6.63 14.76 -1.09
C PRO A 57 -5.74 15.87 -0.50
N ASP A 58 -5.92 17.11 -0.97
CA ASP A 58 -5.26 18.31 -0.39
C ASP A 58 -5.88 18.76 0.95
N SER A 59 -7.12 18.35 1.23
CA SER A 59 -7.82 18.70 2.47
C SER A 59 -7.36 17.81 3.62
N ASP A 60 -6.87 18.41 4.70
CA ASP A 60 -6.47 17.72 5.93
C ASP A 60 -7.56 16.77 6.45
N GLN A 61 -8.83 17.20 6.45
CA GLN A 61 -9.95 16.37 6.90
C GLN A 61 -10.12 15.11 6.03
N LEU A 62 -10.02 15.25 4.71
CA LEU A 62 -10.13 14.13 3.78
C LEU A 62 -8.92 13.21 3.87
N LEU A 63 -7.73 13.78 4.07
CA LEU A 63 -6.48 13.06 4.26
C LEU A 63 -6.51 12.21 5.54
N GLU A 64 -6.94 12.78 6.67
CA GLU A 64 -7.12 12.05 7.93
C GLU A 64 -8.15 10.93 7.79
N GLY A 65 -9.23 11.17 7.05
CA GLY A 65 -10.18 10.11 6.69
C GLY A 65 -9.56 8.99 5.85
N ALA A 66 -8.65 9.31 4.94
CA ALA A 66 -7.92 8.32 4.13
C ALA A 66 -6.93 7.50 4.98
N LYS A 67 -6.13 8.17 5.83
CA LYS A 67 -5.23 7.55 6.81
C LYS A 67 -6.00 6.57 7.71
N LYS A 68 -7.13 7.00 8.28
CA LYS A 68 -7.96 6.15 9.14
C LYS A 68 -8.43 4.89 8.42
N ARG A 69 -9.02 5.03 7.21
CA ARG A 69 -9.52 3.88 6.43
C ARG A 69 -8.40 2.91 6.05
N SER A 70 -7.23 3.44 5.70
CA SER A 70 -6.06 2.62 5.38
C SER A 70 -5.55 1.88 6.62
N ALA A 71 -5.42 2.55 7.76
CA ALA A 71 -5.02 1.94 9.02
C ALA A 71 -6.01 0.87 9.48
N ASP A 72 -7.31 1.13 9.41
CA ASP A 72 -8.36 0.17 9.77
C ASP A 72 -8.27 -1.10 8.91
N PHE A 73 -7.90 -0.99 7.62
CA PHE A 73 -7.64 -2.14 6.77
C PHE A 73 -6.44 -2.96 7.26
N PHE A 74 -5.31 -2.31 7.56
CA PHE A 74 -4.12 -3.01 8.05
C PHE A 74 -4.35 -3.63 9.43
N ILE A 75 -5.00 -2.93 10.36
CA ILE A 75 -5.37 -3.46 11.69
C ILE A 75 -6.15 -4.76 11.52
N GLN A 76 -7.24 -4.75 10.75
CA GLN A 76 -8.03 -5.94 10.51
C GLN A 76 -7.23 -7.04 9.79
N ARG A 77 -6.42 -6.66 8.79
CA ARG A 77 -5.67 -7.61 7.96
C ARG A 77 -4.65 -8.41 8.76
N PHE A 78 -4.07 -7.81 9.80
CA PHE A 78 -3.00 -8.39 10.62
C PHE A 78 -3.51 -8.90 11.98
N GLY A 79 -4.82 -9.11 12.15
CA GLY A 79 -5.39 -9.80 13.32
C GLY A 79 -5.90 -8.89 14.43
N GLY A 80 -5.97 -7.58 14.22
CA GLY A 80 -6.68 -6.66 15.08
C GLY A 80 -8.20 -6.64 14.83
N PRO A 81 -8.94 -5.72 15.48
CA PRO A 81 -10.39 -5.58 15.33
C PRO A 81 -10.84 -5.36 13.88
N GLU A 82 -12.05 -5.82 13.52
CA GLU A 82 -12.64 -5.72 12.16
C GLU A 82 -13.15 -4.31 11.79
N TYR A 83 -12.42 -3.24 12.14
CA TYR A 83 -12.83 -1.85 11.92
C TYR A 83 -13.17 -1.54 10.47
N TYR A 84 -12.40 -2.07 9.52
CA TYR A 84 -12.62 -1.81 8.10
C TYR A 84 -13.95 -2.41 7.65
N LYS A 85 -14.22 -3.66 8.00
CA LYS A 85 -15.48 -4.33 7.65
C LYS A 85 -16.68 -3.63 8.27
N MET A 86 -16.59 -3.20 9.53
CA MET A 86 -17.67 -2.48 10.22
C MET A 86 -18.03 -1.16 9.52
N THR A 87 -17.05 -0.47 8.94
CA THR A 87 -17.24 0.89 8.38
C THR A 87 -17.34 0.91 6.84
N ARG A 88 -16.77 -0.07 6.16
CA ARG A 88 -16.62 -0.12 4.69
C ARG A 88 -17.13 -1.42 4.07
N GLY A 89 -17.46 -2.43 4.87
CA GLY A 89 -17.86 -3.75 4.39
C GLY A 89 -16.68 -4.51 3.76
N ASN A 90 -16.95 -5.29 2.72
CA ASN A 90 -15.92 -6.08 2.05
C ASN A 90 -14.81 -5.18 1.46
N PRO A 91 -13.52 -5.58 1.57
CA PRO A 91 -12.40 -4.79 1.10
C PRO A 91 -12.52 -4.33 -0.34
N MET A 92 -12.77 -5.25 -1.28
CA MET A 92 -12.90 -4.99 -2.73
C MET A 92 -11.88 -3.96 -3.24
N LEU A 93 -10.62 -4.11 -2.81
CA LEU A 93 -9.65 -3.02 -2.90
C LEU A 93 -9.34 -2.63 -4.34
N ALA A 94 -9.21 -3.59 -5.27
CA ALA A 94 -9.01 -3.27 -6.69
C ALA A 94 -10.12 -2.33 -7.22
N ASP A 95 -11.39 -2.65 -6.96
CA ASP A 95 -12.52 -1.84 -7.40
C ASP A 95 -12.53 -0.45 -6.74
N ARG A 96 -12.15 -0.37 -5.47
CA ARG A 96 -12.04 0.91 -4.74
C ARG A 96 -10.88 1.78 -5.21
N HIS A 97 -9.91 1.21 -5.91
CA HIS A 97 -8.78 1.94 -6.47
C HIS A 97 -9.01 2.34 -7.94
N LEU A 98 -10.05 1.81 -8.63
CA LEU A 98 -10.41 2.19 -10.01
C LEU A 98 -10.59 3.69 -10.28
N PRO A 99 -11.11 4.50 -9.34
CA PRO A 99 -11.24 5.95 -9.57
C PRO A 99 -9.91 6.71 -9.67
N PHE A 100 -8.80 6.08 -9.29
CA PHE A 100 -7.47 6.70 -9.30
C PHE A 100 -6.61 6.11 -10.40
N LYS A 101 -5.86 6.95 -11.13
CA LYS A 101 -4.85 6.50 -12.09
C LYS A 101 -3.65 5.93 -11.36
N ILE A 102 -3.53 4.60 -11.32
CA ILE A 102 -2.42 3.90 -10.65
C ILE A 102 -1.64 3.11 -11.70
N THR A 103 -0.49 3.68 -12.07
CA THR A 103 0.45 3.06 -13.02
C THR A 103 1.52 2.23 -12.29
N PRO A 104 2.29 1.38 -12.99
CA PRO A 104 3.44 0.69 -12.40
C PRO A 104 4.46 1.65 -11.77
N LYS A 105 4.74 2.81 -12.38
CA LYS A 105 5.58 3.87 -11.78
C LYS A 105 4.96 4.38 -10.46
N ALA A 106 3.65 4.66 -10.43
CA ALA A 106 2.98 5.15 -9.22
C ALA A 106 3.07 4.13 -8.06
N ARG A 107 2.89 2.83 -8.36
CA ARG A 107 3.09 1.75 -7.39
C ARG A 107 4.51 1.75 -6.80
N ILE A 108 5.53 1.94 -7.63
CA ILE A 108 6.93 1.99 -7.17
C ILE A 108 7.14 3.14 -6.19
N VAL A 109 6.61 4.34 -6.50
CA VAL A 109 6.69 5.49 -5.58
C VAL A 109 5.99 5.19 -4.27
N TRP A 110 4.78 4.63 -4.33
CA TRP A 110 4.01 4.24 -3.14
C TRP A 110 4.77 3.24 -2.24
N LEU A 111 5.43 2.24 -2.84
CA LEU A 111 6.26 1.27 -2.11
C LEU A 111 7.53 1.90 -1.55
N LYS A 112 8.17 2.84 -2.26
CA LYS A 112 9.33 3.58 -1.73
C LYS A 112 8.97 4.36 -0.47
N CYS A 113 7.81 5.03 -0.44
CA CYS A 113 7.33 5.71 0.76
C CYS A 113 7.14 4.72 1.92
N TYR A 114 6.54 3.55 1.68
CA TYR A 114 6.39 2.53 2.72
C TYR A 114 7.74 2.01 3.23
N ARG A 115 8.70 1.83 2.32
CA ARG A 115 10.05 1.36 2.64
C ARG A 115 10.75 2.27 3.64
N GLU A 116 10.64 3.59 3.46
CA GLU A 116 11.21 4.58 4.38
C GLU A 116 10.60 4.45 5.79
N VAL A 117 9.29 4.21 5.89
CA VAL A 117 8.62 4.01 7.19
C VAL A 117 9.08 2.71 7.84
N ILE A 118 8.97 1.58 7.14
CA ILE A 118 9.25 0.27 7.76
C ILE A 118 10.72 0.09 8.14
N CYS A 119 11.65 0.73 7.43
CA CYS A 119 13.06 0.73 7.81
C CYS A 119 13.29 1.28 9.22
N ASN A 120 12.41 2.15 9.70
CA ASN A 120 12.53 2.78 11.02
C ASN A 120 11.83 2.02 12.16
N LEU A 121 11.05 0.97 11.86
CA LEU A 121 10.33 0.17 12.86
C LEU A 121 11.24 -0.86 13.55
N THR A 122 12.25 -0.38 14.29
CA THR A 122 13.26 -1.23 14.93
C THR A 122 12.74 -2.11 16.09
N GLU A 123 11.55 -1.83 16.57
CA GLU A 123 10.83 -2.61 17.58
C GLU A 123 10.20 -3.89 17.01
N VAL A 124 10.05 -3.99 15.69
CA VAL A 124 9.50 -5.17 15.01
C VAL A 124 10.66 -6.02 14.48
N PRO A 125 10.70 -7.33 14.77
CA PRO A 125 11.73 -8.21 14.23
C PRO A 125 11.78 -8.19 12.70
N PHE A 126 13.00 -8.26 12.17
CA PHE A 126 13.27 -8.09 10.74
C PHE A 126 12.48 -9.08 9.87
N GLU A 127 12.38 -10.34 10.29
CA GLU A 127 11.65 -11.39 9.58
C GLU A 127 10.15 -11.09 9.46
N ILE A 128 9.56 -10.42 10.45
CA ILE A 128 8.15 -10.02 10.44
C ILE A 128 7.95 -8.85 9.47
N LEU A 129 8.84 -7.85 9.49
CA LEU A 129 8.81 -6.75 8.53
C LEU A 129 9.07 -7.21 7.10
N LEU A 130 10.00 -8.15 6.90
CA LEU A 130 10.28 -8.73 5.59
C LEU A 130 9.07 -9.52 5.08
N SER A 131 8.37 -10.23 5.97
CA SER A 131 7.12 -10.91 5.64
C SER A 131 6.02 -9.92 5.24
N PHE A 132 5.81 -8.87 6.03
CA PHE A 132 4.91 -7.77 5.68
C PHE A 132 5.24 -7.17 4.30
N TRP A 133 6.51 -6.86 4.07
CA TRP A 133 6.98 -6.24 2.83
C TRP A 133 6.74 -7.13 1.60
N LYS A 134 7.11 -8.41 1.66
CA LYS A 134 6.91 -9.34 0.54
C LYS A 134 5.43 -9.45 0.15
N TRP A 135 4.55 -9.50 1.14
CA TRP A 135 3.11 -9.45 0.90
C TRP A 135 2.69 -8.12 0.26
N LEU A 136 3.14 -6.99 0.82
CA LEU A 136 2.77 -5.66 0.37
C LEU A 136 3.20 -5.39 -1.08
N ASP A 137 4.41 -5.81 -1.42
CA ASP A 137 4.96 -5.76 -2.77
C ASP A 137 4.05 -6.56 -3.72
N GLU A 138 3.78 -7.84 -3.49
CA GLU A 138 2.88 -8.60 -4.37
C GLU A 138 1.45 -8.02 -4.43
N PHE A 139 0.89 -7.65 -3.27
CA PHE A 139 -0.48 -7.20 -3.13
C PHE A 139 -0.73 -5.85 -3.82
N SER A 140 0.22 -4.92 -3.74
CA SER A 140 0.10 -3.60 -4.35
C SER A 140 -0.05 -3.67 -5.88
N ASN A 141 0.45 -4.72 -6.55
CA ASN A 141 0.27 -4.86 -7.99
C ASN A 141 -1.19 -5.04 -8.40
N TRP A 142 -2.04 -5.54 -7.51
CA TRP A 142 -3.46 -5.72 -7.79
C TRP A 142 -4.20 -4.38 -7.91
N MET A 143 -3.61 -3.29 -7.39
CA MET A 143 -4.19 -1.94 -7.43
C MET A 143 -3.83 -1.19 -8.72
N VAL A 144 -2.84 -1.68 -9.48
CA VAL A 144 -2.43 -1.08 -10.76
C VAL A 144 -3.55 -1.27 -11.78
N ASN A 145 -4.02 -0.17 -12.37
CA ASN A 145 -5.19 -0.14 -13.24
C ASN A 145 -4.98 0.65 -14.54
N GLU A 146 -3.82 1.27 -14.72
CA GLU A 146 -3.41 1.94 -15.95
C GLU A 146 -1.95 1.61 -16.30
N ASP A 147 -1.61 1.68 -17.58
CA ASP A 147 -0.24 1.51 -18.05
C ASP A 147 0.58 2.81 -17.84
N ASP A 148 1.91 2.70 -17.80
CA ASP A 148 2.80 3.86 -17.70
C ASP A 148 2.79 4.70 -18.99
N GLU A 149 2.55 4.05 -20.14
CA GLU A 149 2.41 4.68 -21.45
C GLU A 149 1.01 4.34 -21.99
N PRO A 150 0.10 5.31 -22.21
CA PRO A 150 -1.21 5.00 -22.76
C PRO A 150 -1.06 4.37 -24.14
N VAL A 151 -1.43 3.09 -24.27
CA VAL A 151 -1.48 2.40 -25.57
C VAL A 151 -2.66 2.95 -26.35
N TYR A 152 -2.42 4.00 -27.15
CA TYR A 152 -3.37 4.42 -28.16
C TYR A 152 -3.44 3.34 -29.24
N LYS A 153 -4.46 2.48 -29.19
CA LYS A 153 -4.83 1.63 -30.32
C LYS A 153 -5.38 2.54 -31.43
N MET A 154 -4.51 3.06 -32.28
CA MET A 154 -4.89 3.62 -33.58
C MET A 154 -5.39 2.46 -34.44
N ASN A 155 -6.69 2.17 -34.38
CA ASN A 155 -7.35 1.29 -35.33
C ASN A 155 -7.48 2.06 -36.66
N PHE A 156 -6.44 2.03 -37.49
CA PHE A 156 -6.61 2.33 -38.91
C PHE A 156 -7.21 1.10 -39.59
N SER A 157 -8.53 1.08 -39.71
CA SER A 157 -9.18 0.32 -40.76
C SER A 157 -8.98 1.11 -42.05
N LEU A 158 -8.14 0.61 -42.97
CA LEU A 158 -8.17 1.02 -44.37
C LEU A 158 -9.30 0.30 -45.09
#